data_AF-A0A7Y4R060-F1
#
_entry.id   AF-A0A7Y4R060-F1
#
_cell.length_a   1.000
_cell.length_b   1.000
_cell.length_c   1.000
_cell.angle_alpha   90.00
_cell.angle_beta   90.00
_cell.angle_gamma   90.00
#
_symmetry.space_group_name_H-M   'P 1'
#
loop_
_entity.id
_entity.type
_entity.pdbx_description
1 polymer ?
#
loop_
_entity_poly.entity_id
_entity_poly.type
_entity_poly.pdbx_seq_one_letter_code
_entity_poly.pdbx_strand_id
1 'polypeptide(L)'
;METQKVKTCFTITFTEDQYQHARLYVEDMKKHPQRVYWWGKEGKTEDELVIEQIAHRILSGFYNNEPFKAGKQIVKMDSATF
;
A
#
# COMPACT_ATOMS: atom_id res chain seq x y z
N MET A 1 -23.47 -9.68 10.09
CA MET A 1 -23.45 -8.64 9.04
C MET A 1 -22.90 -9.30 7.80
N GLU A 2 -23.65 -9.34 6.70
CA GLU A 2 -23.11 -9.90 5.45
C GLU A 2 -22.12 -8.93 4.83
N THR A 3 -20.91 -9.41 4.51
CA THR A 3 -19.86 -8.62 3.86
C THR A 3 -19.70 -9.07 2.43
N GLN A 4 -19.70 -8.13 1.48
CA GLN A 4 -19.38 -8.39 0.08
C GLN A 4 -17.89 -8.10 -0.17
N LYS A 5 -17.23 -8.91 -1.01
CA LYS A 5 -15.83 -8.75 -1.40
C LYS A 5 -15.72 -8.59 -2.91
N VAL A 6 -14.94 -7.62 -3.36
CA VAL A 6 -14.63 -7.38 -4.79
C VAL A 6 -13.12 -7.43 -4.98
N LYS A 7 -12.66 -8.15 -6.01
CA LYS A 7 -11.26 -8.13 -6.45
C LYS A 7 -11.14 -7.18 -7.64
N THR A 8 -10.32 -6.16 -7.49
CA THR A 8 -10.00 -5.20 -8.56
C THR A 8 -8.50 -5.15 -8.78
N CYS A 9 -8.08 -4.75 -9.99
CA CYS A 9 -6.68 -4.50 -10.34
C CYS A 9 -6.52 -3.02 -10.68
N PHE A 10 -5.45 -2.41 -10.19
CA PHE A 10 -5.09 -1.03 -10.51
C PHE A 10 -3.57 -0.93 -10.63
N THR A 11 -3.10 0.05 -11.40
CA THR A 11 -1.67 0.33 -11.54
C THR A 11 -1.31 1.51 -10.65
N ILE A 12 -0.30 1.34 -9.80
CA ILE A 12 0.27 2.42 -9.00
C ILE A 12 1.65 2.75 -9.55
N THR A 13 1.87 4.03 -9.86
CA THR A 13 3.20 4.56 -10.15
C THR A 13 3.71 5.28 -8.92
N PHE A 14 4.94 4.99 -8.50
CA PHE A 14 5.57 5.61 -7.34
C PHE A 14 7.00 6.04 -7.68
N THR A 15 7.51 7.01 -6.92
CA THR A 15 8.88 7.50 -7.03
C THR A 15 9.84 6.63 -6.24
N GLU A 16 11.13 6.72 -6.54
CA GLU A 16 12.19 6.04 -5.78
C GLU A 16 12.15 6.42 -4.29
N ASP A 17 11.91 7.70 -3.96
CA ASP A 17 11.78 8.13 -2.57
C ASP A 17 10.63 7.43 -1.83
N GLN A 18 9.51 7.19 -2.52
CA GLN A 18 8.39 6.44 -1.95
C GLN A 18 8.76 4.98 -1.70
N TYR A 19 9.53 4.38 -2.60
CA TYR A 19 10.07 3.03 -2.42
C TYR A 19 11.01 2.96 -1.20
N GLN A 20 11.98 3.87 -1.10
CA GLN A 20 12.92 3.91 0.03
C GLN A 20 12.21 4.14 1.37
N HIS A 21 11.20 5.02 1.41
CA HIS A 21 10.40 5.22 2.60
C HIS A 21 9.61 3.97 3.02
N ALA A 22 9.07 3.21 2.06
CA ALA A 22 8.36 1.97 2.36
C ALA A 22 9.34 0.89 2.86
N ARG A 23 10.51 0.77 2.23
CA ARG A 23 11.58 -0.14 2.66
C ARG A 23 12.02 0.15 4.09
N LEU A 24 12.32 1.41 4.42
CA LEU A 24 12.70 1.80 5.78
C LEU A 24 11.61 1.51 6.82
N TYR A 25 10.34 1.67 6.44
CA TYR A 25 9.22 1.31 7.31
C TYR A 25 9.15 -0.20 7.56
N VAL A 26 9.31 -1.03 6.53
CA VAL A 26 9.33 -2.50 6.68
C VAL A 26 10.49 -2.93 7.58
N GLU A 27 11.66 -2.34 7.39
CA GLU A 27 12.83 -2.59 8.25
C GLU A 27 12.57 -2.21 9.72
N ASP A 28 11.86 -1.11 9.98
CA ASP A 28 11.43 -0.77 11.33
C ASP A 28 10.43 -1.81 11.90
N MET A 29 9.46 -2.24 11.10
CA MET A 29 8.48 -3.24 11.54
C MET A 29 9.14 -4.56 11.91
N LYS A 30 10.21 -4.97 11.20
CA LYS A 30 10.96 -6.20 11.50
C LYS A 30 11.58 -6.18 12.90
N LYS A 31 11.91 -5.00 13.42
CA LYS A 31 12.39 -4.82 14.80
C LYS A 31 11.27 -4.89 15.84
N HIS A 32 10.01 -4.91 15.40
CA HIS A 32 8.81 -4.89 16.24
C HIS A 32 7.78 -5.97 15.83
N PRO A 33 8.12 -7.26 15.98
CA PRO A 33 7.28 -8.38 15.51
C PRO A 33 5.90 -8.48 16.19
N GLN A 34 5.73 -7.86 17.36
CA GLN A 34 4.48 -7.84 18.12
C GLN A 34 3.44 -6.82 17.60
N ARG A 35 3.75 -6.02 16.58
CA ARG A 35 2.82 -5.01 16.04
C ARG A 35 1.71 -5.65 15.22
N VAL A 36 0.52 -5.06 15.28
CA VAL A 36 -0.67 -5.42 14.46
C VAL A 36 -0.37 -5.40 12.95
N TYR A 37 0.64 -4.63 12.52
CA TYR A 37 1.16 -4.66 11.15
C TYR A 37 1.34 -6.08 10.60
N TRP A 38 1.78 -7.03 11.44
CA TRP A 38 2.12 -8.39 11.03
C TRP A 38 0.93 -9.32 10.79
N TRP A 39 -0.28 -8.94 11.18
CA TRP A 39 -1.47 -9.79 11.02
C TRP A 39 -1.78 -10.02 9.54
N GLY A 40 -1.77 -11.28 9.08
CA GLY A 40 -2.04 -11.63 7.69
C GLY A 40 -0.87 -11.36 6.74
N LYS A 41 0.35 -11.25 7.27
CA LYS A 41 1.59 -11.07 6.50
C LYS A 41 2.54 -12.26 6.60
N GLU A 42 2.08 -13.38 7.14
CA GLU A 42 2.86 -14.59 7.30
C GLU A 42 3.33 -15.12 5.93
N GLY A 43 4.63 -15.40 5.81
CA GLY A 43 5.22 -15.98 4.60
C GLY A 43 5.42 -15.00 3.43
N LYS A 44 5.11 -13.71 3.58
CA LYS A 44 5.40 -12.70 2.56
C LYS A 44 6.90 -12.43 2.45
N THR A 45 7.36 -12.27 1.22
CA THR A 45 8.70 -11.79 0.90
C THR A 45 8.86 -10.31 1.30
N GLU A 46 10.10 -9.86 1.45
CA GLU A 46 10.39 -8.45 1.72
C GLU A 46 9.80 -7.53 0.65
N ASP A 47 9.95 -7.89 -0.62
CA ASP A 47 9.41 -7.13 -1.74
C ASP A 47 7.88 -7.00 -1.65
N GLU A 48 7.17 -8.08 -1.33
CA GLU A 48 5.72 -8.04 -1.14
C GLU A 48 5.32 -7.10 0.02
N LEU A 49 6.07 -7.12 1.12
CA LEU A 49 5.83 -6.22 2.26
C LEU A 49 6.04 -4.75 1.89
N VAL A 50 7.07 -4.46 1.08
CA VAL A 50 7.39 -3.12 0.60
C VAL A 50 6.30 -2.62 -0.36
N ILE A 51 5.93 -3.42 -1.36
CA ILE A 51 4.89 -3.07 -2.34
C ILE A 51 3.54 -2.88 -1.65
N GLU A 52 3.17 -3.75 -0.70
CA GLU A 52 1.94 -3.60 0.07
C GLU A 52 1.94 -2.30 0.90
N GLN A 53 3.08 -1.93 1.48
CA GLN A 53 3.21 -0.68 2.24
C GLN A 53 3.11 0.56 1.32
N ILE A 54 3.67 0.51 0.12
CA ILE A 54 3.50 1.57 -0.89
C ILE A 54 2.03 1.72 -1.26
N ALA A 55 1.37 0.61 -1.60
CA ALA A 55 -0.05 0.60 -1.96
C ALA A 55 -0.92 1.13 -0.81
N HIS A 56 -0.70 0.66 0.41
CA HIS A 56 -1.42 1.13 1.59
C HIS A 56 -1.25 2.64 1.78
N ARG A 57 -0.02 3.18 1.73
CA ARG A 57 0.20 4.63 1.92
C ARG A 57 -0.47 5.48 0.85
N ILE A 58 -0.39 5.06 -0.41
CA ILE A 58 -0.96 5.80 -1.53
C ILE A 58 -2.49 5.77 -1.48
N LEU A 59 -3.08 4.59 -1.27
CA LEU A 59 -4.53 4.43 -1.17
C LEU A 59 -5.09 5.11 0.09
N SER A 60 -4.46 4.93 1.26
CA SER A 60 -4.87 5.63 2.47
C SER A 60 -4.74 7.15 2.32
N GLY A 61 -3.69 7.65 1.65
CA GLY A 61 -3.54 9.07 1.34
C GLY A 61 -4.65 9.60 0.42
N PHE A 62 -5.08 8.78 -0.54
CA PHE A 62 -6.21 9.08 -1.43
C PHE A 62 -7.55 9.14 -0.66
N TYR A 63 -7.82 8.18 0.23
CA TYR A 63 -9.09 8.10 0.95
C TYR A 63 -9.18 9.04 2.18
N ASN A 64 -8.06 9.43 2.80
CA ASN A 64 -8.04 10.29 3.99
C ASN A 64 -8.01 11.80 3.70
N ASN A 65 -8.37 12.22 2.48
CA ASN A 65 -8.67 13.62 2.16
C ASN A 65 -7.48 14.61 2.35
N GLU A 66 -6.26 14.21 1.95
CA GLU A 66 -5.18 15.15 1.59
C GLU A 66 -5.08 15.28 0.05
N PRO A 67 -6.03 15.97 -0.62
CA PRO A 67 -6.13 16.01 -2.08
C PRO A 67 -4.84 16.49 -2.76
N PHE A 68 -4.07 17.37 -2.12
CA PHE A 68 -2.79 17.88 -2.64
C PHE A 68 -1.65 16.85 -2.63
N LYS A 69 -1.69 15.83 -1.76
CA LYS A 69 -0.69 14.74 -1.76
C LYS A 69 -1.14 13.55 -2.60
N ALA A 70 -2.44 13.24 -2.58
CA ALA A 70 -3.02 12.12 -3.33
C ALA A 70 -2.90 12.29 -4.86
N GLY A 71 -3.17 13.49 -5.38
CA GLY A 71 -3.06 13.78 -6.81
C GLY A 71 -1.65 13.69 -7.40
N LYS A 72 -0.60 13.67 -6.56
CA LYS A 72 0.79 13.46 -7.00
C LYS A 72 1.19 11.98 -7.10
N GLN A 73 0.42 11.08 -6.49
CA GLN A 73 0.84 9.69 -6.25
C GLN A 73 0.04 8.67 -7.07
N ILE A 74 -1.10 9.07 -7.64
CA ILE A 74 -1.90 8.21 -8.52
C ILE A 74 -1.94 8.90 -9.88
N VAL A 75 -1.09 8.41 -10.79
CA VAL A 75 -1.03 8.91 -12.18
C VAL A 75 -2.30 8.52 -12.95
N LYS A 76 -2.85 7.33 -12.67
CA LYS A 76 -4.08 6.82 -13.30
C LYS A 76 -4.68 5.72 -12.43
N MET A 77 -6.01 5.70 -12.30
CA MET A 77 -6.74 4.59 -11.71
C MET A 77 -7.82 4.17 -12.71
N ASP A 78 -7.57 3.08 -13.44
CA ASP A 78 -8.53 2.51 -14.38
C ASP A 78 -9.22 1.30 -13.75
N SER A 79 -10.55 1.26 -13.80
CA SER A 79 -11.27 0.00 -13.66
C SER A 79 -11.33 -0.68 -15.03
N ALA A 80 -10.60 -1.77 -15.21
CA ALA A 80 -10.77 -2.59 -16.41
C ALA A 80 -12.17 -3.21 -16.40
N THR A 81 -13.07 -2.73 -17.26
CA THR A 81 -14.21 -3.51 -17.73
C THR A 81 -13.71 -4.44 -18.83
N PHE A 82 -13.68 -5.74 -18.53
CA PHE A 82 -13.56 -6.79 -19.55
C PHE A 82 -14.92 -6.99 -20.23
#